data_AF-A0A350NMF7-F1
#
_entry.id   AF-A0A350NMF7-F1
#
_cell.length_a   1.000
_cell.length_b   1.000
_cell.length_c   1.000
_cell.angle_alpha   90.00
_cell.angle_beta   90.00
_cell.angle_gamma   90.00
#
_symmetry.space_group_name_H-M   'P 1'
#
loop_
_entity.id
_entity.type
_entity.pdbx_description
1 polymer ?
#
loop_
_entity_poly.entity_id
_entity_poly.type
_entity_poly.pdbx_seq_one_letter_code
_entity_poly.pdbx_strand_id
1 'polypeptide(L)'
;MIAAGTLLVLWAYAVSVPWHGSNLGGSLSLVTAYLVTVIGLVSEKRSKKRLRTWLVAIAAAVVVAIVLSLADLARQTEAQSHIGRFASQIRQGGPTSIFPVIVRKLEMNLSLIGYTIWSKALLTFIVVMGVLFCRPKGMLARAAANRPVIFNGIWASFAGSVTAFAVNDSGIVAAATALLFPVALITDLLLNQQYEDDSATCE
;
A
#
# COMPACT_ATOMS: atom_id res chain seq x y z
N MET A 1 10.22 5.52 -15.98
CA MET A 1 9.89 4.15 -15.53
C MET A 1 11.08 3.42 -14.90
N ILE A 2 12.26 3.39 -15.54
CA ILE A 2 13.46 2.72 -14.96
C ILE A 2 13.83 3.32 -13.60
N ALA A 3 13.94 4.65 -13.49
CA ALA A 3 14.22 5.33 -12.22
C ALA A 3 13.17 5.05 -11.11
N ALA A 4 11.89 4.92 -11.47
CA ALA A 4 10.82 4.59 -10.52
C ALA A 4 10.90 3.13 -10.07
N GLY A 5 11.26 2.21 -10.99
CA GLY A 5 11.49 0.80 -10.66
C GLY A 5 12.73 0.59 -9.80
N THR A 6 13.83 1.31 -10.06
CA THR A 6 15.01 1.26 -9.19
C THR A 6 14.70 1.81 -7.80
N LEU A 7 13.92 2.90 -7.70
CA LEU A 7 13.51 3.46 -6.42
C LEU A 7 12.63 2.48 -5.62
N LEU A 8 11.71 1.79 -6.29
CA LEU A 8 10.93 0.71 -5.66
C LEU A 8 11.83 -0.39 -5.13
N VAL A 9 12.74 -0.91 -5.96
CA VAL A 9 13.60 -2.04 -5.56
C VAL A 9 14.47 -1.65 -4.37
N LEU A 10 14.98 -0.42 -4.34
CA LEU A 10 15.73 0.12 -3.21
C LEU A 10 14.86 0.25 -1.95
N TRP A 11 13.64 0.76 -2.08
CA TRP A 11 12.70 0.88 -0.95
C TRP A 11 12.21 -0.47 -0.42
N ALA A 12 11.88 -1.40 -1.32
CA ALA A 12 11.51 -2.76 -0.96
C ALA A 12 12.68 -3.45 -0.27
N TYR A 13 13.90 -3.32 -0.81
CA TYR A 13 15.11 -3.82 -0.15
C TYR A 13 15.27 -3.23 1.25
N ALA A 14 15.22 -1.90 1.39
CA ALA A 14 15.36 -1.18 2.67
C ALA A 14 14.36 -1.67 3.74
N VAL A 15 13.10 -1.90 3.35
CA VAL A 15 12.04 -2.36 4.25
C VAL A 15 12.14 -3.87 4.56
N SER A 16 12.74 -4.64 3.67
CA SER A 16 12.92 -6.08 3.82
C SER A 16 14.28 -6.49 4.42
N VAL A 17 15.18 -5.55 4.69
CA VAL A 17 16.50 -5.83 5.27
C VAL A 17 16.34 -6.55 6.63
N PRO A 18 16.80 -7.81 6.77
CA PRO A 18 16.54 -8.64 7.94
C PRO A 18 17.16 -8.11 9.25
N TRP A 19 18.24 -7.32 9.14
CA TRP A 19 19.00 -6.78 10.27
C TRP A 19 18.26 -5.66 11.01
N HIS A 20 17.17 -5.14 10.46
CA HIS A 20 16.32 -4.10 11.10
C HIS A 20 14.95 -4.64 11.54
N GLY A 21 14.75 -5.96 11.48
CA GLY A 21 13.44 -6.59 11.65
C GLY A 21 12.64 -6.48 10.35
N SER A 22 12.72 -7.50 9.48
CA SER A 22 12.08 -7.44 8.16
C SER A 22 10.58 -7.21 8.29
N ASN A 23 10.07 -6.14 7.67
CA ASN A 23 8.63 -5.87 7.62
C ASN A 23 8.07 -6.35 6.28
N LEU A 24 7.77 -7.65 6.18
CA LEU A 24 7.10 -8.21 5.00
C LEU A 24 5.77 -7.53 4.70
N GLY A 25 5.06 -7.08 5.74
CA GLY A 25 3.82 -6.34 5.58
C GLY A 25 4.02 -5.08 4.76
N GLY A 26 4.99 -4.25 5.15
CA GLY A 26 5.39 -3.05 4.42
C GLY A 26 5.92 -3.35 3.01
N SER A 27 6.66 -4.45 2.86
CA SER A 27 7.20 -4.91 1.57
C SER A 27 6.07 -5.21 0.58
N LEU A 28 5.06 -5.97 1.02
CA LEU A 28 3.93 -6.36 0.19
C LEU A 28 3.02 -5.15 -0.12
N SER A 29 2.84 -4.23 0.83
CA SER A 29 2.14 -2.96 0.61
C SER A 29 2.81 -2.09 -0.46
N LEU A 30 4.15 -1.98 -0.42
CA LEU A 30 4.95 -1.26 -1.42
C LEU A 30 4.80 -1.89 -2.80
N VAL A 31 4.86 -3.22 -2.87
CA VAL A 31 4.64 -3.97 -4.12
C VAL A 31 3.24 -3.69 -4.68
N THR A 32 2.19 -3.77 -3.87
CA THR A 32 0.82 -3.50 -4.34
C THR A 32 0.68 -2.07 -4.85
N ALA A 33 1.13 -1.08 -4.08
CA ALA A 33 1.05 0.32 -4.47
C ALA A 33 1.78 0.57 -5.80
N TYR A 34 2.97 -0.01 -5.96
CA TYR A 34 3.73 0.11 -7.19
C TYR A 34 3.08 -0.56 -8.40
N LEU A 35 2.53 -1.77 -8.22
CA LEU A 35 1.78 -2.45 -9.27
C LEU A 35 0.63 -1.57 -9.75
N VAL A 36 -0.21 -1.06 -8.84
CA VAL A 36 -1.33 -0.16 -9.19
C VAL A 36 -0.83 1.09 -9.89
N THR A 37 0.27 1.69 -9.42
CA THR A 37 0.87 2.87 -10.06
C THR A 37 1.28 2.56 -11.50
N VAL A 38 2.03 1.48 -11.74
CA VAL A 38 2.48 1.11 -13.08
C VAL A 38 1.28 0.80 -13.98
N ILE A 39 0.25 0.13 -13.47
CA ILE A 39 -0.96 -0.19 -14.24
C ILE A 39 -1.64 1.08 -14.73
N GLY A 40 -1.88 2.06 -13.85
CA GLY A 40 -2.55 3.28 -14.27
C GLY A 40 -1.68 4.20 -15.13
N LEU A 41 -0.35 4.16 -15.01
CA LEU A 41 0.56 4.90 -15.90
C LEU A 41 0.67 4.25 -17.29
N VAL A 42 0.57 2.93 -17.37
CA VAL A 42 0.69 2.16 -18.62
C VAL A 42 -0.66 1.99 -19.31
N SER A 43 -1.78 2.37 -18.66
CA SER A 43 -3.14 2.32 -19.20
C SER A 43 -3.43 3.37 -20.30
N GLU A 44 -2.43 3.65 -21.14
CA GLU A 44 -2.60 4.34 -22.41
C GLU A 44 -2.65 3.29 -23.54
N LYS A 45 -3.57 3.50 -24.49
CA LYS A 45 -4.07 2.53 -25.50
C LYS A 45 -2.98 1.69 -26.24
N ARG A 46 -2.44 0.58 -25.69
CA ARG A 46 -1.87 -0.54 -26.49
C ARG A 46 -1.85 -1.91 -25.76
N SER A 47 -2.57 -2.87 -26.33
CA SER A 47 -2.93 -4.17 -25.74
C SER A 47 -1.80 -5.21 -25.56
N LYS A 48 -0.78 -5.27 -26.43
CA LYS A 48 0.25 -6.34 -26.37
C LYS A 48 1.48 -6.02 -25.50
N LYS A 49 1.90 -4.74 -25.42
CA LYS A 49 3.00 -4.33 -24.51
C LYS A 49 2.56 -4.34 -23.05
N ARG A 50 1.27 -4.15 -22.80
CA ARG A 50 0.62 -4.22 -21.49
C ARG A 50 0.88 -5.57 -20.81
N LEU A 51 0.52 -6.69 -21.44
CA LEU A 51 0.70 -8.03 -20.85
C LEU A 51 2.17 -8.34 -20.51
N ARG A 52 3.11 -7.90 -21.35
CA ARG A 52 4.55 -8.09 -21.07
C ARG A 52 5.00 -7.29 -19.86
N THR A 53 4.56 -6.05 -19.73
CA THR A 53 4.87 -5.21 -18.55
C THR A 53 4.25 -5.78 -17.27
N TRP A 54 3.02 -6.30 -17.36
CA TRP A 54 2.36 -7.03 -16.26
C TRP A 54 3.17 -8.25 -15.80
N LEU A 55 3.56 -9.10 -16.74
CA LEU A 55 4.33 -10.31 -16.44
C LEU A 55 5.68 -9.96 -15.82
N VAL A 56 6.35 -8.91 -16.29
CA VAL A 56 7.63 -8.46 -15.72
C VAL A 56 7.47 -7.87 -14.32
N ALA A 57 6.44 -7.04 -14.08
CA ALA A 57 6.24 -6.43 -12.76
C ALA A 57 5.79 -7.47 -11.72
N ILE A 58 4.90 -8.38 -12.09
CA ILE A 58 4.48 -9.50 -11.23
C ILE A 58 5.64 -10.46 -11.00
N ALA A 59 6.40 -10.83 -12.05
CA ALA A 59 7.57 -11.68 -11.89
C ALA A 59 8.63 -11.02 -10.99
N ALA A 60 8.89 -9.72 -11.14
CA ALA A 60 9.82 -9.01 -10.28
C ALA A 60 9.34 -8.99 -8.81
N ALA A 61 8.06 -8.71 -8.57
CA ALA A 61 7.47 -8.74 -7.24
C ALA A 61 7.53 -10.13 -6.59
N VAL A 62 7.18 -11.17 -7.35
CA VAL A 62 7.22 -12.57 -6.91
C VAL A 62 8.66 -13.01 -6.67
N VAL A 63 9.61 -12.66 -7.53
CA VAL A 63 11.03 -12.94 -7.35
C VAL A 63 11.56 -12.26 -6.09
N VAL A 64 11.24 -10.99 -5.87
CA VAL A 64 11.63 -10.27 -4.65
C VAL A 64 11.05 -10.96 -3.42
N ALA A 65 9.75 -11.30 -3.41
CA ALA A 65 9.12 -12.00 -2.30
C ALA A 65 9.74 -13.38 -2.03
N ILE A 66 10.02 -14.16 -3.08
CA ILE A 66 10.64 -15.49 -2.98
C ILE A 66 12.08 -15.38 -2.48
N VAL A 67 12.88 -14.48 -3.06
CA VAL A 67 14.29 -14.28 -2.66
C VAL A 67 14.38 -13.87 -1.20
N LEU A 68 13.53 -12.95 -0.75
CA LEU A 68 13.47 -12.53 0.65
C LEU A 68 13.04 -13.66 1.58
N SER A 69 12.04 -14.45 1.18
CA SER A 69 11.56 -15.60 1.96
C SER A 69 12.61 -16.70 2.06
N LEU A 70 13.31 -17.02 0.97
CA LEU A 70 14.37 -18.01 0.93
C LEU A 70 15.61 -17.55 1.72
N ALA A 71 15.99 -16.28 1.61
CA ALA A 71 17.08 -15.70 2.38
C ALA A 71 16.82 -15.76 3.89
N ASP A 72 15.57 -15.62 4.32
CA ASP A 72 15.19 -15.76 5.74
C ASP A 72 15.15 -17.23 6.20
N LEU A 73 14.67 -18.14 5.34
CA LEU A 73 14.64 -19.59 5.60
C LEU A 73 16.02 -20.23 5.73
N ALA A 74 17.03 -19.71 5.03
CA ALA A 74 18.39 -20.24 5.03
C ALA A 74 19.16 -19.93 6.34
N ARG A 75 18.57 -19.18 7.27
CA ARG A 75 19.17 -18.83 8.56
C ARG A 75 18.87 -19.88 9.62
N GLN A 76 19.76 -20.00 10.61
CA GLN A 76 19.56 -20.86 11.78
C GLN A 76 18.27 -20.47 12.52
N THR A 77 17.54 -21.44 13.08
CA THR A 77 16.18 -21.29 13.64
C THR A 77 16.05 -20.18 14.69
N GLU A 78 17.12 -19.89 15.44
CA GLU A 78 17.18 -18.79 16.42
C GLU A 78 17.37 -17.40 15.78
N ALA A 79 18.00 -17.34 14.61
CA ALA A 79 18.23 -16.13 13.81
C ALA A 79 17.19 -15.91 12.69
N GLN A 80 16.23 -16.84 12.55
CA GLN A 80 15.10 -16.71 11.63
C GLN A 80 14.16 -15.59 12.10
N SER A 81 13.66 -14.79 11.16
CA SER A 81 12.60 -13.83 11.46
C SER A 81 11.32 -14.56 11.90
N HIS A 82 10.33 -13.79 12.38
CA HIS A 82 9.00 -14.31 12.68
C HIS A 82 8.39 -15.13 11.52
N ILE A 83 8.81 -14.88 10.28
CA ILE A 83 8.37 -15.62 9.10
C ILE A 83 9.11 -16.93 8.90
N GLY A 84 10.43 -17.00 9.11
CA GLY A 84 11.15 -18.27 9.09
C GLY A 84 10.56 -19.28 10.08
N ARG A 85 10.18 -18.79 11.28
CA ARG A 85 9.49 -19.60 12.29
C ARG A 85 8.04 -19.96 11.89
N PHE A 86 7.30 -19.04 11.26
CA PHE A 86 5.96 -19.33 10.76
C PHE A 86 5.97 -20.35 9.61
N ALA A 87 6.92 -20.23 8.69
CA ALA A 87 7.11 -21.15 7.58
C ALA A 87 7.62 -22.52 8.05
N SER A 88 8.43 -22.59 9.11
CA SER A 88 8.79 -23.86 9.75
C SER A 88 7.59 -24.47 10.47
N GLN A 89 6.76 -23.66 11.15
CA GLN A 89 5.52 -24.09 11.80
C GLN A 89 4.48 -24.63 10.80
N ILE A 90 4.29 -24.00 9.64
CA ILE A 90 3.40 -24.53 8.59
C ILE A 90 3.96 -25.84 8.02
N ARG A 91 5.28 -25.94 7.81
CA ARG A 91 5.91 -27.18 7.33
C ARG A 91 5.78 -28.33 8.32
N GLN A 92 5.79 -28.05 9.62
CA GLN A 92 5.73 -29.08 10.67
C GLN A 92 4.30 -29.37 11.16
N GLY A 93 3.41 -28.37 11.18
CA GLY A 93 2.06 -28.43 11.77
C GLY A 93 0.90 -28.28 10.79
N GLY A 94 1.15 -28.14 9.49
CA GLY A 94 0.12 -28.07 8.45
C GLY A 94 -0.69 -26.76 8.40
N PRO A 95 -1.72 -26.68 7.52
CA PRO A 95 -2.49 -25.44 7.27
C PRO A 95 -3.26 -24.90 8.48
N THR A 96 -3.56 -25.74 9.46
CA THR A 96 -4.23 -25.37 10.72
C THR A 96 -3.39 -24.42 11.58
N SER A 97 -2.08 -24.38 11.37
CA SER A 97 -1.16 -23.47 12.07
C SER A 97 -1.30 -21.99 11.65
N ILE A 98 -2.10 -21.69 10.62
CA ILE A 98 -2.36 -20.32 10.15
C ILE A 98 -3.36 -19.58 11.06
N PHE A 99 -4.33 -20.32 11.63
CA PHE A 99 -5.43 -19.73 12.41
C PHE A 99 -4.97 -18.94 13.65
N PRO A 100 -4.03 -19.44 14.48
CA PRO A 100 -3.53 -18.70 15.64
C PRO A 100 -2.82 -17.40 15.28
N VAL A 101 -2.17 -17.35 14.11
CA VAL A 101 -1.50 -16.12 13.62
C VAL A 101 -2.51 -15.06 13.21
N ILE A 102 -3.60 -15.47 12.57
CA ILE A 102 -4.70 -14.56 12.22
C ILE A 102 -5.35 -14.00 13.50
N VAL A 103 -5.63 -14.86 14.48
CA VAL A 103 -6.24 -14.45 15.76
C VAL A 103 -5.33 -13.46 16.52
N ARG A 104 -4.04 -13.75 16.66
CA ARG A 104 -3.08 -12.84 17.31
C ARG A 104 -2.95 -11.49 16.57
N LYS A 105 -2.99 -11.50 15.23
CA LYS A 105 -3.01 -10.26 14.42
C LYS A 105 -4.29 -9.45 14.63
N LEU A 106 -5.43 -10.12 14.74
CA LEU A 106 -6.72 -9.48 15.03
C LEU A 106 -6.74 -8.88 16.43
N GLU A 107 -6.30 -9.61 17.46
CA GLU A 107 -6.21 -9.12 18.84
C GLU A 107 -5.32 -7.87 18.94
N MET A 108 -4.16 -7.89 18.28
CA MET A 108 -3.26 -6.74 18.25
C MET A 108 -3.89 -5.53 17.55
N ASN A 109 -4.49 -5.71 16.37
CA ASN A 109 -5.18 -4.60 15.69
C ASN A 109 -6.37 -4.08 16.51
N LEU A 110 -7.19 -4.96 17.09
CA LEU A 110 -8.32 -4.60 17.95
C LEU A 110 -7.87 -3.83 19.21
N SER A 111 -6.75 -4.23 19.81
CA SER A 111 -6.15 -3.49 20.94
C SER A 111 -5.72 -2.08 20.52
N LEU A 112 -5.20 -1.90 19.30
CA LEU A 112 -4.77 -0.60 18.79
C LEU A 112 -5.95 0.34 18.48
N ILE A 113 -7.14 -0.20 18.16
CA ILE A 113 -8.36 0.58 17.89
C ILE A 113 -8.72 1.48 19.07
N GLY A 114 -8.54 1.01 20.32
CA GLY A 114 -8.90 1.74 21.53
C GLY A 114 -7.86 2.73 22.06
N TYR A 115 -6.57 2.48 21.83
CA TYR A 115 -5.49 3.18 22.56
C TYR A 115 -4.67 4.19 21.73
N THR A 116 -4.75 4.16 20.39
CA THR A 116 -3.84 4.97 19.55
C THR A 116 -4.54 6.08 18.76
N ILE A 117 -3.85 7.22 18.62
CA ILE A 117 -4.30 8.35 17.79
C ILE A 117 -4.48 7.94 16.31
N TRP A 118 -3.76 6.91 15.87
CA TRP A 118 -3.76 6.40 14.51
C TRP A 118 -5.08 5.74 14.11
N SER A 119 -5.79 5.11 15.03
CA SER A 119 -7.13 4.55 14.78
C SER A 119 -8.15 5.64 14.47
N LYS A 120 -8.10 6.75 15.22
CA LYS A 120 -8.90 7.94 14.96
C LYS A 120 -8.51 8.58 13.63
N ALA A 121 -7.21 8.72 13.36
CA ALA A 121 -6.71 9.27 12.10
C ALA A 121 -7.16 8.44 10.88
N LEU A 122 -7.05 7.10 10.94
CA LEU A 122 -7.51 6.21 9.88
C LEU A 122 -9.01 6.39 9.62
N LEU A 123 -9.81 6.41 10.68
CA LEU A 123 -11.26 6.64 10.56
C LEU A 123 -11.54 8.00 9.93
N THR A 124 -10.87 9.07 10.37
CA THR A 124 -10.98 10.40 9.77
C THR A 124 -10.61 10.38 8.29
N PHE A 125 -9.52 9.73 7.90
CA PHE A 125 -9.11 9.62 6.50
C PHE A 125 -10.13 8.87 5.64
N ILE A 126 -10.72 7.79 6.15
CA ILE A 126 -11.79 7.05 5.46
C ILE A 126 -13.03 7.93 5.31
N VAL A 127 -13.43 8.64 6.36
CA VAL A 127 -14.58 9.56 6.34
C VAL A 127 -14.35 10.69 5.34
N VAL A 128 -13.17 11.33 5.37
CA VAL A 128 -12.81 12.40 4.43
C VAL A 128 -12.83 11.88 2.99
N MET A 129 -12.17 10.75 2.70
CA MET A 129 -12.23 10.11 1.38
C MET A 129 -13.68 9.83 0.96
N GLY A 130 -14.48 9.22 1.84
CA GLY A 130 -15.88 8.90 1.57
C GLY A 130 -16.71 10.15 1.26
N VAL A 131 -16.56 11.22 2.03
CA VAL A 131 -17.23 12.50 1.78
C VAL A 131 -16.78 13.08 0.44
N LEU A 132 -15.48 13.11 0.16
CA LEU A 132 -14.93 13.64 -1.09
C LEU A 132 -15.42 12.86 -2.31
N PHE A 133 -15.50 11.52 -2.22
CA PHE A 133 -16.02 10.67 -3.29
C PHE A 133 -17.54 10.74 -3.45
N CYS A 134 -18.30 10.94 -2.38
CA CYS A 134 -19.77 11.05 -2.42
C CYS A 134 -20.27 12.47 -2.74
N ARG A 135 -19.39 13.48 -2.72
CA ARG A 135 -19.72 14.90 -2.98
C ARG A 135 -19.31 15.44 -4.37
N PRO A 136 -19.34 14.73 -5.52
CA PRO A 136 -18.96 15.38 -6.75
C PRO A 136 -20.16 16.11 -7.39
N LYS A 137 -20.16 17.45 -7.27
CA LYS A 137 -20.71 18.36 -8.30
C LYS A 137 -19.85 18.36 -9.59
N GLY A 138 -19.15 17.27 -9.88
CA GLY A 138 -18.19 17.15 -10.99
C GLY A 138 -16.75 17.61 -10.70
N MET A 139 -16.46 18.31 -9.59
CA MET A 139 -15.11 18.85 -9.31
C MET A 139 -14.03 17.77 -9.20
N LEU A 140 -14.27 16.70 -8.43
CA LEU A 140 -13.33 15.58 -8.31
C LEU A 140 -13.09 14.87 -9.64
N ALA A 141 -14.15 14.71 -10.45
CA ALA A 141 -14.05 14.11 -11.77
C ALA A 141 -13.23 14.98 -12.74
N ARG A 142 -13.40 16.31 -12.68
CA ARG A 142 -12.58 17.27 -13.43
C ARG A 142 -11.12 17.25 -12.97
N ALA A 143 -10.87 17.28 -11.66
CA ALA A 143 -9.53 17.18 -11.10
C ALA A 143 -8.83 15.87 -11.55
N ALA A 144 -9.56 14.75 -11.52
CA ALA A 144 -9.08 13.46 -11.98
C ALA A 144 -8.78 13.43 -13.48
N ALA A 145 -9.63 14.05 -14.30
CA ALA A 145 -9.43 14.16 -15.74
C ALA A 145 -8.24 15.06 -16.10
N ASN A 146 -8.05 16.16 -15.36
CA ASN A 146 -6.97 17.13 -15.61
C ASN A 146 -5.61 16.62 -15.13
N ARG A 147 -5.56 15.79 -14.08
CA ARG A 147 -4.32 15.29 -13.47
C ARG A 147 -4.34 13.76 -13.30
N PRO A 148 -4.44 12.97 -14.39
CA PRO A 148 -4.63 11.52 -14.31
C PRO A 148 -3.47 10.78 -13.63
N VAL A 149 -2.24 11.29 -13.80
CA VAL A 149 -1.03 10.73 -13.17
C VAL A 149 -1.10 10.85 -11.64
N ILE A 150 -1.57 11.99 -11.12
CA ILE A 150 -1.68 12.23 -9.68
C ILE A 150 -2.76 11.33 -9.08
N PHE A 151 -3.92 11.24 -9.72
CA PHE A 151 -5.01 10.38 -9.28
C PHE A 151 -4.66 8.90 -9.34
N ASN A 152 -3.85 8.49 -10.31
CA ASN A 152 -3.29 7.15 -10.30
C ASN A 152 -2.39 6.89 -9.08
N GLY A 153 -1.53 7.84 -8.71
CA GLY A 153 -0.72 7.76 -7.49
C GLY A 153 -1.57 7.66 -6.21
N ILE A 154 -2.65 8.43 -6.13
CA ILE A 154 -3.61 8.36 -5.02
C ILE A 154 -4.25 6.97 -4.92
N TRP A 155 -4.75 6.42 -6.03
CA TRP A 155 -5.35 5.08 -6.05
C TRP A 155 -4.34 3.99 -5.70
N ALA A 156 -3.09 4.15 -6.14
CA ALA A 156 -2.00 3.29 -5.76
C ALA A 156 -1.70 3.33 -4.26
N SER A 157 -1.62 4.52 -3.65
CA SER A 157 -1.45 4.67 -2.21
C SER A 157 -2.63 4.09 -1.42
N PHE A 158 -3.86 4.26 -1.92
CA PHE A 158 -5.05 3.65 -1.32
C PHE A 158 -4.97 2.12 -1.33
N ALA A 159 -4.62 1.51 -2.47
CA ALA A 159 -4.44 0.05 -2.57
C ALA A 159 -3.29 -0.47 -1.69
N GLY A 160 -2.20 0.30 -1.61
CA GLY A 160 -1.09 0.03 -0.69
C GLY A 160 -1.52 0.08 0.77
N SER A 161 -2.36 1.04 1.16
CA SER A 161 -2.93 1.17 2.50
C SER A 161 -3.85 0.01 2.86
N VAL A 162 -4.73 -0.41 1.94
CA VAL A 162 -5.59 -1.59 2.14
C VAL A 162 -4.74 -2.85 2.34
N THR A 163 -3.69 -3.00 1.54
CA THR A 163 -2.73 -4.09 1.72
C THR A 163 -2.06 -3.97 3.09
N ALA A 164 -1.60 -2.76 3.46
CA ALA A 164 -0.92 -2.52 4.72
C ALA A 164 -1.78 -2.89 5.93
N PHE A 165 -3.05 -2.51 5.90
CA PHE A 165 -4.05 -2.89 6.90
C PHE A 165 -4.17 -4.41 7.06
N ALA A 166 -4.22 -5.14 5.93
CA ALA A 166 -4.43 -6.58 5.93
C ALA A 166 -3.19 -7.38 6.37
N VAL A 167 -1.99 -6.93 6.01
CA VAL A 167 -0.79 -7.77 6.14
C VAL A 167 0.15 -7.36 7.28
N ASN A 168 0.07 -6.12 7.78
CA ASN A 168 0.92 -5.67 8.88
C ASN A 168 0.35 -6.05 10.25
N ASP A 169 1.25 -6.31 11.19
CA ASP A 169 0.93 -6.53 12.60
C ASP A 169 0.29 -5.28 13.23
N SER A 170 0.78 -4.09 12.86
CA SER A 170 0.19 -2.78 13.19
C SER A 170 -0.59 -2.21 12.00
N GLY A 171 -1.48 -3.02 11.43
CA GLY A 171 -2.26 -2.72 10.21
C GLY A 171 -2.89 -1.33 10.21
N ILE A 172 -3.52 -0.92 11.32
CA ILE A 172 -4.13 0.41 11.45
C ILE A 172 -3.12 1.55 11.29
N VAL A 173 -1.97 1.47 11.96
CA VAL A 173 -0.94 2.52 11.94
C VAL A 173 -0.32 2.61 10.54
N ALA A 174 0.00 1.46 9.94
CA ALA A 174 0.57 1.38 8.60
C ALA A 174 -0.41 1.91 7.53
N ALA A 175 -1.70 1.58 7.66
CA ALA A 175 -2.74 2.06 6.75
C ALA A 175 -3.01 3.56 6.90
N ALA A 176 -3.04 4.07 8.14
CA ALA A 176 -3.24 5.49 8.43
C ALA A 176 -2.10 6.34 7.85
N THR A 177 -0.86 5.94 8.08
CA THR A 177 0.32 6.64 7.57
C THR A 177 0.38 6.59 6.03
N ALA A 178 0.00 5.48 5.41
CA ALA A 178 -0.11 5.37 3.96
C ALA A 178 -1.23 6.24 3.34
N LEU A 179 -2.31 6.52 4.09
CA LEU A 179 -3.42 7.37 3.64
C LEU A 179 -3.22 8.87 3.89
N LEU A 180 -2.33 9.25 4.80
CA LEU A 180 -2.12 10.64 5.17
C LEU A 180 -1.84 11.53 3.95
N PHE A 181 -0.86 11.14 3.14
CA PHE A 181 -0.47 11.90 1.94
C PHE A 181 -1.57 11.97 0.86
N PRO A 182 -2.20 10.87 0.39
CA PRO A 182 -3.22 10.95 -0.65
C PRO A 182 -4.46 11.74 -0.21
N VAL A 183 -4.82 11.68 1.08
CA VAL A 183 -5.94 12.47 1.62
C VAL A 183 -5.61 13.96 1.65
N ALA A 184 -4.44 14.32 2.18
CA ALA A 184 -3.98 15.71 2.19
C ALA A 184 -3.91 16.29 0.76
N LEU A 185 -3.35 15.52 -0.17
CA LEU A 185 -3.20 15.94 -1.56
C LEU A 185 -4.55 16.16 -2.26
N ILE A 186 -5.51 15.24 -2.15
CA ILE A 186 -6.83 15.46 -2.76
C ILE A 186 -7.51 16.69 -2.16
N THR A 187 -7.41 16.85 -0.84
CA THR A 187 -8.06 17.97 -0.15
C THR A 187 -7.50 19.31 -0.64
N ASP A 188 -6.18 19.44 -0.72
CA ASP A 188 -5.51 20.63 -1.28
C ASP A 188 -5.92 20.90 -2.73
N LEU A 189 -5.91 19.87 -3.58
CA LEU A 189 -6.29 20.01 -5.00
C LEU A 189 -7.73 20.52 -5.17
N LEU A 190 -8.66 20.06 -4.34
CA LEU A 190 -10.05 20.48 -4.41
C LEU A 190 -10.27 21.88 -3.85
N LEU A 191 -9.56 22.24 -2.77
CA LEU A 191 -9.62 23.59 -2.20
C LEU A 191 -9.08 24.63 -3.19
N ASN A 192 -7.94 24.35 -3.83
CA ASN A 192 -7.36 25.23 -4.84
C ASN A 192 -8.27 25.37 -6.06
N GLN A 193 -8.87 24.26 -6.52
CA GLN A 193 -9.82 24.31 -7.62
C GLN A 193 -11.08 25.12 -7.25
N GLN A 194 -11.57 25.02 -6.02
CA GLN A 194 -12.71 25.83 -5.58
C GLN A 194 -12.36 27.32 -5.52
N TYR A 195 -11.17 27.66 -5.06
CA TYR A 195 -10.69 29.04 -5.03
C TYR A 195 -10.61 29.64 -6.45
N GLU A 196 -10.09 28.87 -7.41
CA GLU A 196 -10.05 29.27 -8.82
C GLU A 196 -11.48 29.46 -9.39
N ASP A 197 -12.38 28.51 -9.16
CA ASP A 197 -13.77 28.57 -9.63
C ASP A 197 -14.52 29.79 -9.04
N ASP A 198 -14.36 30.09 -7.75
CA ASP A 198 -14.99 31.24 -7.09
C ASP A 198 -14.43 32.57 -7.65
N SER A 199 -13.12 32.68 -7.85
CA SER A 199 -12.47 33.89 -8.40
C SER A 199 -12.93 34.22 -9.83
N ALA A 200 -13.14 33.20 -10.67
CA ALA A 200 -13.60 33.36 -12.04
C ALA A 200 -15.07 33.79 -12.16
N THR A 201 -15.87 33.67 -11.09
CA THR A 201 -17.26 34.14 -11.08
C THR A 201 -17.42 35.60 -10.63
N CYS A 202 -16.37 36.20 -10.08
CA CYS A 202 -16.36 37.60 -9.64
C CYS A 202 -15.83 38.59 -10.70
N GLU A 203 -15.21 38.08 -11.77
CA GLU A 203 -14.83 38.85 -12.98
C GLU A 203 -15.94 38.81 -14.05
#